data_AF-A0A7C2XVL1-F1
#
_entry.id   AF-A0A7C2XVL1-F1
#
_cell.length_a   1.000
_cell.length_b   1.000
_cell.length_c   1.000
_cell.angle_alpha   90.00
_cell.angle_beta   90.00
_cell.angle_gamma   90.00
#
_symmetry.space_group_name_H-M   'P 1'
#
loop_
_entity.id
_entity.type
_entity.pdbx_description
1 polymer ?
#
loop_
_entity_poly.entity_id
_entity_poly.type
_entity_poly.pdbx_seq_one_letter_code
_entity_poly.pdbx_strand_id
1 'polypeptide(L)' 'MTKIDRVKERVAYLKVWLGIFVVTIISLIGWLVSNYATAKVLLVVLDSVAILILAVAILLTHKEINRRIDELENL' A
#
# COMPACT_ATOMS: atom_id res chain seq x y z
N MET A 1 -8.91 -3.10 27.26
CA MET A 1 -8.00 -2.49 26.27
C MET A 1 -7.85 -1.01 26.58
N THR A 2 -6.63 -0.59 26.86
CA THR A 2 -6.28 0.82 27.04
C THR A 2 -6.27 1.53 25.68
N LYS A 3 -6.22 2.88 25.68
CA LYS A 3 -6.06 3.65 24.44
C LYS A 3 -4.81 3.22 23.65
N ILE A 4 -3.72 2.93 24.36
CA ILE A 4 -2.45 2.47 23.79
C ILE A 4 -2.62 1.12 23.06
N ASP A 5 -3.33 0.16 23.67
CA ASP A 5 -3.55 -1.15 23.05
C ASP A 5 -4.31 -1.04 21.72
N ARG A 6 -5.34 -0.18 21.67
CA ARG A 6 -6.13 0.05 20.45
C ARG A 6 -5.30 0.69 19.34
N VAL A 7 -4.42 1.63 19.66
CA VAL A 7 -3.56 2.27 18.64
C VAL A 7 -2.53 1.28 18.12
N LYS A 8 -1.92 0.46 18.99
CA LYS A 8 -1.00 -0.60 18.58
C LYS A 8 -1.66 -1.62 17.65
N GLU A 9 -2.86 -2.08 17.98
CA GLU A 9 -3.62 -3.02 17.14
C GLU A 9 -3.93 -2.41 15.76
N ARG A 10 -4.31 -1.12 15.72
CA ARG A 10 -4.57 -0.43 14.45
C ARG A 10 -3.31 -0.25 13.60
N VAL A 11 -2.17 0.05 14.22
CA VAL A 11 -0.87 0.10 13.52
C VAL A 11 -0.49 -1.28 12.97
N ALA A 12 -0.68 -2.34 13.76
CA ALA A 12 -0.41 -3.71 13.31
C ALA A 12 -1.28 -4.08 12.09
N TYR A 13 -2.57 -3.77 12.14
CA TYR A 13 -3.48 -3.98 11.01
C TYR A 13 -3.06 -3.19 9.75
N LEU A 14 -2.69 -1.92 9.89
CA LEU A 14 -2.23 -1.11 8.77
C LEU A 14 -0.92 -1.63 8.18
N LYS A 15 0.01 -2.16 8.99
CA LYS A 15 1.25 -2.78 8.49
C LYS A 15 0.97 -4.02 7.64
N VAL A 16 -0.02 -4.83 8.01
CA VAL A 16 -0.45 -5.98 7.20
C VAL A 16 -0.95 -5.50 5.83
N TRP A 17 -1.83 -4.49 5.80
CA TRP A 17 -2.32 -3.92 4.55
C TRP A 17 -1.23 -3.28 3.69
N LEU A 18 -0.29 -2.57 4.32
CA LEU A 18 0.88 -2.01 3.63
C LEU A 18 1.68 -3.12 2.92
N GLY A 19 1.91 -4.24 3.60
CA GLY A 19 2.57 -5.41 3.02
C GLY A 19 1.80 -5.98 1.82
N ILE A 20 0.48 -6.12 1.94
CA ILE A 20 -0.38 -6.58 0.84
C ILE A 20 -0.25 -5.64 -0.36
N PHE A 21 -0.37 -4.32 -0.17
CA PHE A 21 -0.23 -3.36 -1.25
C PHE A 21 1.14 -3.41 -1.93
N VAL A 22 2.21 -3.58 -1.16
CA VAL A 22 3.57 -3.72 -1.70
C VAL A 22 3.71 -4.99 -2.57
N VAL A 23 3.18 -6.13 -2.12
CA VAL A 23 3.21 -7.36 -2.92
C VAL A 23 2.36 -7.23 -4.19
N THR A 24 1.19 -6.60 -4.09
CA THR A 24 0.32 -6.36 -5.25
C THR A 24 0.98 -5.44 -6.27
N ILE A 25 1.59 -4.32 -5.86
CA ILE A 25 2.22 -3.39 -6.80
C ILE A 25 3.44 -4.03 -7.49
N ILE A 26 4.25 -4.83 -6.77
CA ILE A 26 5.36 -5.60 -7.36
C ILE A 26 4.82 -6.57 -8.41
N SER A 27 3.69 -7.22 -8.14
CA SER A 27 3.06 -8.18 -9.06
C SER A 27 2.55 -7.50 -10.33
N LEU A 28 1.92 -6.33 -10.23
CA LEU A 28 1.48 -5.54 -11.40
C LEU A 28 2.68 -5.06 -12.23
N ILE A 29 3.71 -4.52 -11.58
CA ILE A 29 4.96 -4.12 -12.26
C ILE A 29 5.58 -5.32 -12.99
N GLY A 30 5.64 -6.49 -12.35
CA GLY A 30 6.15 -7.72 -12.97
C GLY A 30 5.32 -8.14 -14.19
N TRP A 31 4.00 -8.06 -14.10
CA TRP A 31 3.11 -8.33 -15.24
C TRP A 31 3.33 -7.33 -16.37
N LEU A 32 3.41 -6.03 -16.07
CA LEU A 32 3.66 -4.97 -17.04
C LEU A 32 4.97 -5.18 -17.80
N VAL A 33 6.08 -5.40 -17.09
CA VAL A 33 7.40 -5.66 -17.69
C VAL A 33 7.38 -6.90 -18.57
N SER A 34 6.61 -7.92 -18.19
CA SER A 34 6.53 -9.18 -18.96
C SER A 34 5.63 -9.08 -20.20
N ASN A 35 4.70 -8.11 -20.24
CA ASN A 35 3.63 -8.08 -21.24
C ASN A 35 3.51 -6.76 -22.03
N TYR A 36 4.30 -5.72 -21.73
CA TYR A 36 4.13 -4.39 -22.34
C TYR A 36 4.18 -4.38 -23.87
N ALA A 37 4.94 -5.29 -24.48
CA ALA A 37 5.13 -5.36 -25.93
C ALA A 37 4.04 -6.17 -26.66
N THR A 38 3.38 -7.10 -25.96
CA THR A 38 2.46 -8.09 -26.56
C THR A 38 1.01 -7.89 -26.14
N ALA A 39 0.76 -7.23 -25.00
CA ALA A 39 -0.57 -6.97 -24.49
C ALA A 39 -1.28 -5.85 -25.26
N LYS A 40 -2.61 -5.84 -25.18
CA LYS A 40 -3.43 -4.75 -25.69
C LYS A 40 -3.08 -3.45 -24.95
N VAL A 41 -2.96 -2.34 -25.69
CA VAL A 41 -2.67 -1.00 -25.13
C VAL A 41 -3.60 -0.65 -23.96
N LEU A 42 -4.89 -0.99 -24.06
CA LEU A 42 -5.85 -0.76 -22.97
C LEU A 42 -5.44 -1.46 -21.66
N LEU A 43 -4.94 -2.70 -21.72
CA LEU A 43 -4.51 -3.43 -20.52
C LEU A 43 -3.26 -2.80 -19.91
N VAL A 44 -2.30 -2.38 -20.75
CA VAL A 44 -1.09 -1.67 -20.31
C VAL A 44 -1.44 -0.37 -19.59
N VAL A 45 -2.41 0.39 -20.13
CA VAL A 45 -2.90 1.64 -19.51
C VAL A 45 -3.60 1.37 -18.18
N LEU A 46 -4.50 0.38 -18.13
CA LEU A 46 -5.21 0.03 -16.90
C LEU A 46 -4.26 -0.45 -15.79
N ASP A 47 -3.29 -1.29 -16.14
CA ASP A 47 -2.27 -1.77 -15.21
C ASP A 47 -1.41 -0.61 -14.67
N SER A 48 -0.97 0.29 -15.56
CA SER A 48 -0.23 1.51 -15.18
C SER A 48 -1.03 2.40 -14.22
N VAL A 49 -2.33 2.59 -14.48
CA VAL A 49 -3.23 3.36 -13.59
C VAL A 49 -3.38 2.65 -12.25
N ALA A 50 -3.53 1.32 -12.23
CA ALA A 50 -3.62 0.55 -11.00
C ALA A 50 -2.35 0.65 -10.16
N ILE A 51 -1.17 0.62 -10.78
CA ILE A 51 0.14 0.86 -10.13
C ILE A 51 0.16 2.25 -9.47
N LEU A 52 -0.26 3.30 -10.17
CA LEU A 52 -0.31 4.66 -9.63
C LEU A 52 -1.25 4.76 -8.41
N ILE A 53 -2.44 4.17 -8.50
CA ILE A 53 -3.41 4.16 -7.39
C ILE A 53 -2.83 3.42 -6.19
N LEU A 54 -2.20 2.26 -6.39
CA LEU A 54 -1.56 1.50 -5.30
C LEU A 54 -0.38 2.26 -4.69
N ALA A 55 0.43 2.95 -5.49
CA ALA A 55 1.52 3.77 -4.98
C ALA A 55 1.00 4.87 -4.04
N VAL A 56 -0.09 5.54 -4.42
CA VAL A 56 -0.75 6.53 -3.55
C VAL A 56 -1.30 5.87 -2.28
N ALA A 57 -1.95 4.71 -2.39
CA ALA A 57 -2.48 3.98 -1.23
C ALA A 57 -1.37 3.56 -0.23
N ILE A 58 -0.21 3.13 -0.74
CA ILE A 58 0.98 2.81 0.05
C ILE A 58 1.47 4.05 0.80
N LEU A 59 1.62 5.19 0.12
CA LEU A 59 2.07 6.44 0.74
C LEU A 59 1.10 6.93 1.82
N LEU A 60 -0.21 6.88 1.57
CA LEU A 60 -1.23 7.27 2.54
C LEU A 60 -1.23 6.35 3.76
N THR A 61 -1.14 5.03 3.55
CA THR A 61 -1.09 4.05 4.62
C THR A 61 0.17 4.21 5.46
N HIS A 62 1.32 4.42 4.81
CA HIS A 62 2.59 4.67 5.49
C HIS A 62 2.52 5.95 6.35
N LYS A 63 1.99 7.05 5.80
CA LYS A 63 1.80 8.30 6.54
C LYS A 63 0.88 8.11 7.74
N GLU A 64 -0.21 7.35 7.59
CA GLU A 64 -1.15 7.08 8.66
C GLU A 64 -0.55 6.20 9.77
N ILE A 65 0.30 5.23 9.42
CA ILE A 65 1.04 4.43 10.39
C ILE A 65 1.96 5.34 11.22
N ASN A 66 2.76 6.20 10.58
CA ASN A 66 3.67 7.10 11.29
C ASN A 66 2.91 8.05 12.21
N ARG A 67 1.82 8.67 11.72
CA ARG A 67 0.96 9.55 12.52
C ARG A 67 0.45 8.87 13.79
N ARG A 68 0.09 7.58 13.71
CA ARG A 68 -0.40 6.80 14.87
C ARG A 68 0.72 6.38 15.82
N ILE A 69 1.94 6.20 15.31
CA ILE A 69 3.11 5.95 16.15
C ILE A 69 3.46 7.23 16.91
N ASP A 70 3.43 8.39 16.26
CA ASP A 70 3.66 9.68 16.92
C ASP A 70 2.60 9.97 18.00
N GLU A 71 1.33 9.58 17.77
CA GLU A 71 0.27 9.64 18.81
C GLU A 71 0.61 8.79 20.05
N LEU A 72 1.33 7.68 19.89
CA LEU A 72 1.77 6.84 21.01
C LEU A 72 2.97 7.43 21.76
N GLU A 73 3.87 8.14 21.06
CA GLU A 73 5.02 8.79 21.67
C GLU A 73 4.63 10.01 22.51
N ASN A 74 3.54 10.68 22.15
CA ASN A 74 3.00 11.85 22.85
C ASN A 74 2.01 11.51 24.00
N LEU A 75 1.78 10.23 24.30
CA LEU A 75 0.88 9.73 25.35
C LEU A 75 1.65 9.23 26.59
#